data_AF-A0AAN8WDM4-F1
#
_entry.id   AF-A0AAN8WDM4-F1
#
_cell.length_a   1.000
_cell.length_b   1.000
_cell.length_c   1.000
_cell.angle_alpha   90.00
_cell.angle_beta   90.00
_cell.angle_gamma   90.00
#
_symmetry.space_group_name_H-M   'P 1'
#
loop_
_entity.id
_entity.type
_entity.pdbx_description
1 polymer ?
#
loop_
_entity_poly.entity_id
_entity_poly.type
_entity_poly.pdbx_seq_one_letter_code
_entity_poly.pdbx_strand_id
1 'polypeptide(L)'
;MNLTYTGCIFMLIIIITTVLLVVIYPQERQLAKRNVLSVLEVEDYIIQNTSPGNIRSYLRHMTLKPHLGGTDGEKELARWIADTWKEQGLDEVHLVPYQVLVSNPSPDIPNVVRILDEKNEVIWTSAPKQKPLYAPEEASQDIPFTFNAYGAAGNVTTSEQCSRMLEFTGADNIFPERQDDLW
;
A
#
# COMPACT_ATOMS: atom_id res chain seq x y z
N MET A 1 3.49 -78.75 -6.70
CA MET A 1 2.45 -77.77 -7.06
C MET A 1 2.92 -76.30 -6.88
N ASN A 2 4.24 -76.01 -6.93
CA ASN A 2 4.78 -74.71 -6.48
C ASN A 2 5.59 -73.94 -7.53
N LEU A 3 6.00 -74.57 -8.64
CA LEU A 3 6.89 -73.97 -9.64
C LEU A 3 6.12 -73.15 -10.70
N THR A 4 4.89 -73.53 -11.00
CA THR A 4 4.01 -72.81 -11.94
C THR A 4 3.44 -71.53 -11.32
N TYR A 5 3.09 -71.57 -10.03
CA TYR A 5 2.54 -70.42 -9.30
C TYR A 5 3.58 -69.30 -9.10
N THR A 6 4.82 -69.65 -8.77
CA THR A 6 5.92 -68.68 -8.64
C THR A 6 6.27 -68.04 -9.98
N GLY A 7 6.24 -68.78 -11.09
CA GLY A 7 6.43 -68.23 -12.43
C GLY A 7 5.37 -67.22 -12.84
N CYS A 8 4.08 -67.49 -12.54
CA CYS A 8 3.00 -66.55 -12.82
C CYS A 8 3.12 -65.25 -12.00
N ILE A 9 3.52 -65.34 -10.73
CA ILE A 9 3.75 -64.15 -9.90
C ILE A 9 4.88 -63.30 -10.46
N PHE A 10 6.00 -63.90 -10.87
CA PHE A 10 7.11 -63.16 -11.46
C PHE A 10 6.71 -62.44 -12.75
N MET A 11 5.94 -63.09 -13.61
CA MET A 11 5.43 -62.50 -14.84
C MET A 11 4.48 -61.32 -14.56
N LEU A 12 3.59 -61.46 -13.57
CA LEU A 12 2.70 -60.38 -13.15
C LEU A 12 3.48 -59.18 -12.59
N ILE A 13 4.52 -59.41 -11.77
CA ILE A 13 5.38 -58.34 -11.25
C ILE A 13 6.12 -57.63 -12.37
N ILE A 14 6.63 -58.35 -13.38
CA ILE A 14 7.31 -57.74 -14.54
C ILE A 14 6.31 -56.90 -15.36
N ILE A 15 5.09 -57.39 -15.55
CA ILE A 15 4.06 -56.64 -16.28
C ILE A 15 3.66 -55.38 -15.49
N ILE A 16 3.48 -55.49 -14.17
CA ILE A 16 3.13 -54.33 -13.33
C ILE A 16 4.27 -53.30 -13.30
N THR A 17 5.52 -53.74 -13.16
CA THR A 17 6.67 -52.82 -13.15
C THR A 17 6.92 -52.18 -14.51
N THR A 18 6.73 -52.90 -15.61
CA THR A 18 6.83 -52.32 -16.96
C THR A 18 5.70 -51.34 -17.25
N VAL A 19 4.47 -51.61 -16.80
CA VAL A 19 3.35 -50.65 -16.90
C VAL A 19 3.61 -49.40 -16.03
N LEU A 20 4.11 -49.57 -14.81
CA LEU A 20 4.49 -48.45 -13.94
C LEU A 20 5.58 -47.58 -14.57
N LEU A 21 6.62 -48.19 -15.14
CA LEU A 21 7.76 -47.47 -15.71
C LEU A 21 7.47 -46.86 -17.09
N VAL A 22 6.68 -47.53 -17.94
CA VAL A 22 6.47 -47.14 -19.34
C VAL A 22 5.20 -46.31 -19.54
N VAL A 23 4.23 -46.42 -18.65
CA VAL A 23 2.94 -45.71 -18.80
C VAL A 23 2.79 -44.64 -17.72
N ILE A 24 2.92 -45.01 -16.45
CA ILE A 24 2.59 -44.12 -15.32
C ILE A 24 3.70 -43.07 -15.12
N TYR A 25 4.97 -43.49 -15.02
CA TYR A 25 6.11 -42.59 -14.87
C TYR A 25 6.23 -41.51 -15.95
N PRO A 26 6.10 -41.83 -17.26
CA PRO A 26 6.15 -40.80 -18.29
C PRO A 26 4.92 -39.90 -18.25
N GLN A 27 3.73 -40.39 -17.90
CA GLN A 27 2.53 -39.55 -17.81
C GLN A 27 2.65 -38.46 -16.74
N GLU A 28 3.12 -38.80 -15.53
CA GLU A 28 3.36 -37.80 -14.47
C GLU A 28 4.41 -36.77 -14.89
N ARG A 29 5.48 -37.23 -15.56
CA ARG A 29 6.55 -36.35 -16.06
C ARG A 29 6.06 -35.41 -17.16
N GLN A 30 5.17 -35.86 -18.04
CA GLN A 30 4.56 -35.00 -19.06
C GLN A 30 3.59 -33.99 -18.43
N LEU A 31 2.81 -34.40 -17.43
CA LEU A 31 1.92 -33.51 -16.70
C LEU A 31 2.70 -32.41 -15.96
N ALA A 32 3.78 -32.80 -15.27
CA ALA A 32 4.68 -31.87 -14.59
C ALA A 32 5.35 -30.89 -15.58
N LYS A 33 5.81 -31.38 -16.74
CA LYS A 33 6.36 -30.52 -17.80
C LYS A 33 5.31 -29.56 -18.38
N ARG A 34 4.08 -30.02 -18.61
CA ARG A 34 2.98 -29.17 -19.10
C ARG A 34 2.65 -28.08 -18.11
N ASN A 35 2.56 -28.42 -16.82
CA ASN A 35 2.26 -27.45 -15.77
C ASN A 35 3.40 -26.43 -15.63
N VAL A 36 4.66 -26.86 -15.66
CA VAL A 36 5.82 -25.95 -15.62
C VAL A 36 5.86 -25.06 -16.87
N LEU A 37 5.65 -25.62 -18.07
CA LEU A 37 5.59 -24.84 -19.31
C LEU A 37 4.45 -23.81 -19.25
N SER A 38 3.27 -24.21 -18.77
CA SER A 38 2.13 -23.28 -18.64
C SER A 38 2.38 -22.17 -17.61
N VAL A 39 3.13 -22.45 -16.55
CA VAL A 39 3.48 -21.42 -15.54
C VAL A 39 4.51 -20.45 -16.12
N LEU A 40 5.53 -20.97 -16.82
CA LEU A 40 6.53 -20.13 -17.48
C LEU A 40 5.92 -19.30 -18.62
N GLU A 41 5.00 -19.87 -19.40
CA GLU A 41 4.27 -19.14 -20.45
C GLU A 41 3.42 -18.01 -19.87
N VAL A 42 2.77 -18.22 -18.73
CA VAL A 42 2.01 -17.18 -18.02
C VAL A 42 2.95 -16.11 -17.46
N GLU A 43 4.07 -16.51 -16.86
CA GLU A 43 5.08 -15.58 -16.34
C GLU A 43 5.63 -14.69 -17.46
N ASP A 44 6.08 -15.31 -18.56
CA ASP A 44 6.60 -14.62 -19.73
C ASP A 44 5.54 -13.68 -20.32
N TYR A 45 4.28 -14.12 -20.38
CA TYR A 45 3.18 -13.29 -20.85
C TYR A 45 3.00 -12.04 -19.98
N ILE A 46 3.00 -12.17 -18.65
CA ILE A 46 2.83 -11.04 -17.73
C ILE A 46 4.00 -10.06 -17.89
N ILE A 47 5.24 -10.56 -17.91
CA ILE A 47 6.44 -9.73 -18.03
C ILE A 47 6.43 -8.97 -19.36
N GLN A 48 6.12 -9.64 -20.47
CA GLN A 48 6.11 -9.04 -21.80
C GLN A 48 4.98 -8.02 -22.00
N ASN A 49 3.84 -8.19 -21.33
CA ASN A 49 2.70 -7.27 -21.43
C ASN A 49 2.71 -6.15 -20.37
N THR A 50 3.71 -6.13 -19.48
CA THR A 50 3.90 -5.01 -18.56
C THR A 50 4.57 -3.84 -19.28
N SER A 51 3.79 -2.78 -19.55
CA SER A 51 4.26 -1.60 -20.31
C SER A 51 4.78 -0.48 -19.40
N PRO A 52 6.06 -0.06 -19.52
CA PRO A 52 6.57 1.13 -18.83
C PRO A 52 5.83 2.42 -19.19
N GLY A 53 5.26 2.51 -20.40
CA GLY A 53 4.46 3.64 -20.85
C GLY A 53 3.14 3.76 -20.08
N ASN A 54 2.51 2.63 -19.78
CA ASN A 54 1.30 2.58 -18.95
C ASN A 54 1.64 2.96 -17.51
N ILE A 55 2.72 2.40 -16.94
CA ILE A 55 3.19 2.75 -15.59
C ILE A 55 3.43 4.26 -15.47
N ARG A 56 4.12 4.86 -16.44
CA ARG A 56 4.35 6.32 -16.48
C ARG A 56 3.04 7.11 -16.51
N SER A 57 2.07 6.67 -17.30
CA SER A 57 0.79 7.36 -17.47
C SER A 57 -0.08 7.26 -16.21
N TYR A 58 -0.13 6.08 -15.59
CA TYR A 58 -0.81 5.86 -14.31
C TYR A 58 -0.16 6.67 -13.20
N LEU A 59 1.17 6.62 -13.06
CA LEU A 59 1.88 7.43 -12.08
C LEU A 59 1.55 8.92 -12.25
N ARG A 60 1.61 9.43 -13.48
CA ARG A 60 1.28 10.84 -13.75
C ARG A 60 -0.14 11.17 -13.30
N HIS A 61 -1.12 10.32 -13.57
CA HIS A 61 -2.51 10.55 -13.18
C HIS A 61 -2.70 10.52 -11.66
N MET A 62 -2.14 9.50 -10.99
CA MET A 62 -2.28 9.29 -9.55
C MET A 62 -1.61 10.39 -8.71
N THR A 63 -0.63 11.11 -9.26
CA THR A 63 0.10 12.18 -8.56
C THR A 63 -0.32 13.60 -8.94
N LEU A 64 -1.44 13.79 -9.67
CA LEU A 64 -1.88 15.13 -10.08
C LEU A 64 -2.39 15.99 -8.92
N LYS A 65 -2.94 15.37 -7.88
CA LYS A 65 -3.52 16.03 -6.72
C LYS A 65 -3.07 15.32 -5.43
N PRO A 66 -3.00 16.04 -4.29
CA PRO A 66 -2.89 15.40 -2.98
C PRO A 66 -4.06 14.43 -2.73
N HIS A 67 -3.76 13.27 -2.17
CA HIS A 67 -4.74 12.21 -1.88
C HIS A 67 -4.54 11.70 -0.44
N LEU A 68 -4.62 12.62 0.52
CA LEU A 68 -4.45 12.30 1.94
C LEU A 68 -5.60 11.41 2.45
N GLY A 69 -5.29 10.52 3.39
CA GLY A 69 -6.26 9.62 4.02
C GLY A 69 -7.51 10.33 4.52
N GLY A 70 -8.69 9.85 4.12
CA GLY A 70 -10.00 10.37 4.49
C GLY A 70 -10.44 11.62 3.72
N THR A 71 -9.68 12.09 2.74
CA THR A 71 -10.06 13.27 1.94
C THR A 71 -10.87 12.90 0.69
N ASP A 72 -11.59 13.87 0.12
CA ASP A 72 -12.27 13.68 -1.17
C ASP A 72 -11.28 13.35 -2.30
N GLY A 73 -10.04 13.85 -2.25
CA GLY A 73 -9.00 13.53 -3.23
C GLY A 73 -8.63 12.05 -3.24
N GLU A 74 -8.52 11.43 -2.05
CA GLU A 74 -8.31 9.98 -1.95
C GLU A 74 -9.55 9.19 -2.43
N LYS A 75 -10.77 9.70 -2.20
CA LYS A 75 -12.02 9.09 -2.69
C LYS A 75 -12.09 9.05 -4.20
N GLU A 76 -11.77 10.18 -4.83
CA GLU A 76 -11.72 10.32 -6.29
C GLU A 76 -10.73 9.31 -6.88
N LEU A 77 -9.53 9.22 -6.28
CA LEU A 77 -8.51 8.27 -6.71
C LEU A 77 -8.95 6.82 -6.53
N ALA A 78 -9.57 6.46 -5.39
CA ALA A 78 -10.06 5.12 -5.12
C ALA A 78 -11.13 4.69 -6.15
N ARG A 79 -12.06 5.60 -6.51
CA ARG A 79 -13.04 5.37 -7.58
C ARG A 79 -12.38 5.16 -8.93
N TRP A 80 -11.41 6.00 -9.28
CA TRP A 80 -10.68 5.87 -10.53
C TRP A 80 -9.95 4.52 -10.64
N ILE A 81 -9.30 4.06 -9.57
CA ILE A 81 -8.67 2.73 -9.51
C ILE A 81 -9.72 1.63 -9.71
N ALA A 82 -10.84 1.72 -8.98
CA ALA A 82 -11.90 0.73 -9.07
C ALA A 82 -12.49 0.62 -10.50
N ASP A 83 -12.70 1.76 -11.16
CA ASP A 83 -13.20 1.77 -12.54
C ASP A 83 -12.15 1.26 -13.53
N THR A 84 -10.88 1.64 -13.34
CA THR A 84 -9.76 1.11 -14.14
C THR A 84 -9.66 -0.41 -14.05
N TRP A 85 -9.83 -0.99 -12.87
CA TRP A 85 -9.80 -2.44 -12.67
C TRP A 85 -10.98 -3.16 -13.33
N LYS A 86 -12.19 -2.59 -13.27
CA LYS A 86 -13.36 -3.13 -14.00
C LYS A 86 -13.11 -3.10 -15.50
N GLU A 87 -12.60 -1.99 -16.04
CA GLU A 87 -12.27 -1.85 -17.47
C GLU A 87 -11.19 -2.84 -17.92
N GLN A 88 -10.24 -3.17 -17.05
CA GLN A 88 -9.19 -4.16 -17.31
C GLN A 88 -9.66 -5.61 -17.21
N GLY A 89 -10.92 -5.84 -16.80
CA GLY A 89 -11.56 -7.15 -16.84
C GLY A 89 -11.48 -7.95 -15.54
N LEU A 90 -11.29 -7.31 -14.37
CA LEU A 90 -11.54 -8.00 -13.10
C LEU A 90 -13.03 -8.30 -12.92
N ASP A 91 -13.34 -9.51 -12.45
CA ASP A 91 -14.73 -9.99 -12.33
C ASP A 91 -15.53 -9.19 -11.29
N GLU A 92 -14.94 -8.94 -10.11
CA GLU A 92 -15.58 -8.24 -9.00
C GLU A 92 -14.65 -7.17 -8.44
N VAL A 93 -15.17 -5.93 -8.35
CA VAL A 93 -14.44 -4.78 -7.79
C VAL A 93 -15.36 -4.00 -6.87
N HIS A 94 -14.97 -3.89 -5.61
CA HIS A 94 -15.74 -3.23 -4.55
C HIS A 94 -14.91 -2.16 -3.85
N LEU A 95 -15.52 -1.01 -3.58
CA LEU A 95 -15.00 -0.07 -2.59
C LEU A 95 -15.50 -0.51 -1.21
N VAL A 96 -14.58 -0.73 -0.28
CA VAL A 96 -14.89 -1.22 1.07
C VAL A 96 -14.50 -0.15 2.08
N PRO A 97 -15.48 0.63 2.60
CA PRO A 97 -15.19 1.74 3.48
C PRO A 97 -15.05 1.31 4.94
N TYR A 98 -14.20 2.01 5.69
CA TYR A 98 -14.02 1.79 7.11
C TYR A 98 -13.99 3.12 7.86
N GLN A 99 -14.72 3.18 8.96
CA GLN A 99 -14.63 4.30 9.90
C GLN A 99 -13.43 4.08 10.79
N VAL A 100 -12.37 4.84 10.56
CA VAL A 100 -11.11 4.78 11.31
C VAL A 100 -10.76 6.14 11.90
N LEU A 101 -10.04 6.12 13.01
CA LEU A 101 -9.50 7.35 13.59
C LEU A 101 -8.35 7.85 12.72
N VAL A 102 -8.51 9.04 12.12
CA VAL A 102 -7.47 9.74 11.35
C VAL A 102 -7.09 11.01 12.08
N SER A 103 -5.82 11.39 12.03
CA SER A 103 -5.33 12.66 12.58
C SER A 103 -4.92 13.57 11.43
N ASN A 104 -5.60 14.71 11.30
CA ASN A 104 -5.30 15.76 10.33
C ASN A 104 -5.11 17.10 11.05
N PRO A 105 -4.31 18.04 10.50
CA PRO A 105 -4.15 19.37 11.08
C PRO A 105 -5.41 20.21 10.85
N SER A 106 -5.59 21.27 11.65
CA SER A 106 -6.61 22.27 11.38
C SER A 106 -6.34 22.95 10.03
N PRO A 107 -7.37 23.19 9.18
CA PRO A 107 -7.20 23.91 7.92
C PRO A 107 -6.92 25.40 8.12
N ASP A 108 -7.29 25.95 9.28
CA ASP A 108 -7.21 27.39 9.57
C ASP A 108 -6.09 27.74 10.54
N ILE A 109 -5.76 26.83 11.47
CA ILE A 109 -4.80 27.08 12.56
C ILE A 109 -3.54 26.21 12.33
N PRO A 110 -2.45 26.79 11.81
CA PRO A 110 -1.24 26.04 11.55
C PRO A 110 -0.48 25.72 12.84
N ASN A 111 0.15 24.54 12.85
CA ASN A 111 1.16 24.20 13.85
C ASN A 111 2.46 24.96 13.53
N VAL A 112 2.97 25.72 14.49
CA VAL A 112 4.22 26.48 14.33
C VAL A 112 5.11 26.36 15.57
N VAL A 113 6.42 26.37 15.34
CA VAL A 113 7.44 26.51 16.38
C VAL A 113 7.91 27.95 16.39
N ARG A 114 8.03 28.53 17.60
CA ARG A 114 8.46 29.92 17.79
C ARG A 114 9.63 29.99 18.73
N ILE A 115 10.57 30.89 18.44
CA ILE A 115 11.61 31.29 19.39
C ILE A 115 11.16 32.60 20.02
N LEU A 116 11.17 32.64 21.35
CA LEU A 116 10.81 33.80 22.15
C LEU A 116 12.06 34.42 22.76
N ASP A 117 12.07 35.74 22.96
CA ASP A 117 13.11 36.42 23.74
C ASP A 117 12.83 36.37 25.26
N GLU A 118 13.69 37.02 26.05
CA GLU A 118 13.56 37.10 27.52
C GLU A 118 12.27 37.77 28.00
N LYS A 119 11.60 38.55 27.13
CA LYS A 119 10.32 39.23 27.41
C LYS A 119 9.12 38.43 26.90
N ASN A 120 9.33 37.21 26.42
CA ASN A 120 8.34 36.37 25.73
C ASN A 120 7.84 36.96 24.40
N GLU A 121 8.61 37.84 23.75
CA GLU A 121 8.30 38.36 22.43
C GLU A 121 8.81 37.41 21.35
N VAL A 122 8.02 37.21 20.28
CA VAL A 122 8.37 36.29 19.19
C VAL A 122 9.49 36.90 18.33
N ILE A 123 10.65 36.26 18.30
CA ILE A 123 11.78 36.68 17.44
C ILE A 123 11.89 35.86 16.16
N TRP A 124 11.32 34.65 16.14
CA TRP A 124 11.28 33.80 14.96
C TRP A 124 10.07 32.85 14.99
N THR A 125 9.56 32.51 13.81
CA THR A 125 8.45 31.55 13.63
C THR A 125 8.76 30.61 12.46
N SER A 126 8.51 29.31 12.64
CA SER A 126 8.66 28.31 11.58
C SER A 126 7.67 28.52 10.45
N ALA A 127 8.02 28.07 9.24
CA ALA A 127 7.09 28.05 8.13
C ALA A 127 6.00 26.97 8.35
N PRO A 128 4.71 27.28 8.16
CA PRO A 128 3.62 26.33 8.37
C PRO A 128 3.41 25.35 7.21
N LYS A 129 3.92 25.70 6.01
CA LYS A 129 3.95 24.84 4.82
C LYS A 129 5.33 24.88 4.20
N GLN A 130 5.68 23.80 3.49
CA GLN A 130 6.80 23.82 2.57
C GLN A 130 6.52 24.83 1.45
N LYS A 131 7.55 25.59 1.05
CA LYS A 131 7.44 26.46 -0.12
C LYS A 131 7.44 25.59 -1.39
N PRO A 132 6.54 25.84 -2.37
CA PRO A 132 6.64 25.23 -3.69
C PRO A 132 8.03 25.46 -4.27
N LEU A 133 8.65 24.40 -4.81
CA LEU A 133 10.02 24.41 -5.34
C LEU A 133 10.05 24.36 -6.86
N TYR A 134 9.29 23.45 -7.47
CA TYR A 134 9.48 23.08 -8.88
C TYR A 134 8.20 23.11 -9.71
N ALA A 135 7.04 22.85 -9.10
CA ALA A 135 5.80 22.64 -9.83
C ALA A 135 4.66 23.51 -9.26
N PRO A 136 3.81 24.12 -10.11
CA PRO A 136 2.66 24.91 -9.65
C PRO A 136 1.70 24.12 -8.74
N GLU A 137 1.60 22.81 -8.94
CA GLU A 137 0.75 21.90 -8.17
C GLU A 137 1.18 21.82 -6.69
N GLU A 138 2.47 22.07 -6.39
CA GLU A 138 2.98 22.15 -5.01
C GLU A 138 2.43 23.38 -4.24
N ALA A 139 1.82 24.34 -4.95
CA ALA A 139 1.13 25.48 -4.36
C ALA A 139 -0.37 25.23 -4.13
N SER A 140 -0.86 24.00 -4.36
CA SER A 140 -2.27 23.66 -4.17
C SER A 140 -2.72 23.94 -2.73
N GLN A 141 -3.94 24.47 -2.60
CA GLN A 141 -4.58 24.71 -1.30
C GLN A 141 -4.93 23.40 -0.58
N ASP A 142 -5.12 22.32 -1.33
CA ASP A 142 -5.44 20.98 -0.82
C ASP A 142 -4.26 20.33 -0.09
N ILE A 143 -3.05 20.90 -0.18
CA ILE A 143 -1.89 20.46 0.59
C ILE A 143 -2.07 20.94 2.05
N PRO A 144 -2.16 20.03 3.04
CA PRO A 144 -2.37 20.41 4.43
C PRO A 144 -1.16 21.18 5.00
N PHE A 145 -1.34 21.83 6.16
CA PHE A 145 -0.20 22.32 6.93
C PHE A 145 0.71 21.16 7.36
N THR A 146 2.00 21.44 7.55
CA THR A 146 2.95 20.44 8.04
C THR A 146 2.59 20.04 9.48
N PHE A 147 2.52 18.74 9.74
CA PHE A 147 2.11 18.22 11.04
C PHE A 147 2.67 16.81 11.27
N ASN A 148 2.62 16.36 12.52
CA ASN A 148 2.84 14.97 12.90
C ASN A 148 1.49 14.37 13.28
N ALA A 149 1.04 13.35 12.55
CA ALA A 149 -0.22 12.66 12.84
C ALA A 149 -0.19 12.07 14.26
N TYR A 150 -1.32 12.18 14.96
CA TYR A 150 -1.55 11.75 16.34
C TYR A 150 -0.74 12.50 17.41
N GLY A 151 0.00 13.55 17.04
CA GLY A 151 0.59 14.47 18.01
C GLY A 151 -0.50 15.15 18.83
N ALA A 152 -0.33 15.20 20.16
CA ALA A 152 -1.24 15.91 21.03
C ALA A 152 -1.28 17.40 20.65
N ALA A 153 -2.49 17.97 20.59
CA ALA A 153 -2.67 19.39 20.45
C ALA A 153 -2.28 20.11 21.74
N GLY A 154 -1.49 21.19 21.63
CA GLY A 154 -1.10 21.99 22.78
C GLY A 154 0.01 22.98 22.46
N ASN A 155 0.06 24.07 23.23
CA ASN A 155 1.16 25.01 23.21
C ASN A 155 2.10 24.68 24.37
N VAL A 156 3.33 24.28 24.05
CA VAL A 156 4.37 23.99 25.03
C VAL A 156 5.46 25.04 24.90
N THR A 157 5.86 25.64 26.02
CA THR A 157 6.98 26.57 26.10
C THR A 157 8.02 26.00 27.04
N THR A 158 9.27 25.97 26.61
CA THR A 158 10.39 25.44 27.39
C THR A 158 11.60 26.34 27.19
N SER A 159 12.44 26.45 28.23
CA SER A 159 13.78 27.02 28.11
C SER A 159 14.70 25.92 27.59
N GLU A 160 15.34 26.09 26.44
CA GLU A 160 16.33 25.14 25.97
C GLU A 160 17.54 25.12 26.93
N GLN A 161 17.60 24.10 27.80
CA GLN A 161 18.89 23.50 28.14
C GLN A 161 19.13 22.39 27.13
N CYS A 162 19.98 22.67 26.15
CA CYS A 162 20.51 21.70 25.21
C CYS A 162 21.21 20.57 26.00
N SER A 163 20.49 19.48 26.33
CA SER A 163 21.02 18.15 26.66
C SER A 163 20.00 17.11 27.19
N ARG A 164 18.68 17.37 27.27
CA ARG A 164 17.76 16.31 27.74
C ARG A 164 16.36 16.35 27.11
N MET A 165 16.07 15.26 26.41
CA MET A 165 14.82 14.80 25.80
C MET A 165 13.53 15.51 26.26
N LEU A 166 12.78 16.07 25.31
CA LEU A 166 11.47 16.69 25.54
C LEU A 166 10.42 15.61 25.81
N GLU A 167 9.94 15.51 27.06
CA GLU A 167 8.74 14.77 27.42
C GLU A 167 7.50 15.65 27.19
N PHE A 168 6.50 15.12 26.48
CA PHE A 168 5.20 15.74 26.29
C PHE A 168 4.21 15.18 27.34
N THR A 169 3.61 16.02 28.18
CA THR A 169 2.56 15.62 29.16
C THR A 169 1.32 16.51 29.07
N GLY A 170 0.12 15.87 28.98
CA GLY A 170 -1.25 16.39 29.23
C GLY A 170 -1.80 17.42 28.23
N ALA A 171 -2.78 17.16 27.35
CA ALA A 171 -4.14 16.60 27.46
C ALA A 171 -5.15 17.51 28.20
N ASP A 172 -5.75 18.44 27.46
CA ASP A 172 -7.14 18.86 27.64
C ASP A 172 -7.75 19.20 26.26
N ASN A 173 -8.94 18.66 25.99
CA ASN A 173 -9.69 18.60 24.72
C ASN A 173 -9.19 17.57 23.70
N ILE A 174 -9.51 16.34 24.09
CA ILE A 174 -9.32 15.10 23.37
C ILE A 174 -10.32 15.07 22.20
N PHE A 175 -9.78 15.08 20.98
CA PHE A 175 -10.42 14.90 19.68
C PHE A 175 -11.14 16.12 19.07
N PRO A 176 -10.79 16.52 17.82
CA PRO A 176 -11.69 17.33 17.02
C PRO A 176 -12.99 16.56 16.75
N GLU A 177 -14.06 17.33 16.54
CA GLU A 177 -15.42 16.85 16.29
C GLU A 177 -15.47 15.74 15.23
N ARG A 178 -16.35 14.77 15.48
CA ARG A 178 -16.60 13.58 14.66
C ARG A 178 -16.86 13.97 13.20
N GLN A 179 -15.95 13.62 12.28
CA GLN A 179 -16.24 13.66 10.84
C GLN A 179 -17.03 12.41 10.46
N ASP A 180 -18.36 12.54 10.49
CA ASP A 180 -19.34 11.50 10.11
C ASP A 180 -19.36 11.17 8.60
N ASP A 181 -18.49 11.83 7.83
CA ASP A 181 -18.48 11.90 6.37
C ASP A 181 -17.23 11.26 5.73
N LEU A 182 -16.36 10.64 6.53
CA LEU A 182 -15.27 9.82 6.03
C LEU A 182 -15.83 8.55 5.38
N TRP A 183 -15.47 8.36 4.12
CA TRP A 183 -16.17 7.53 3.15
C TRP A 183 -15.65 6.11 3.03
#